data_AF-A0A839I390-F1
#
_entry.id   AF-A0A839I390-F1
#
_cell.length_a   1.000
_cell.length_b   1.000
_cell.length_c   1.000
_cell.angle_alpha   90.00
_cell.angle_beta   90.00
_cell.angle_gamma   90.00
#
_symmetry.space_group_name_H-M   'P 1'
#
loop_
_entity.id
_entity.type
_entity.pdbx_description
1 polymer ?
#
loop_
_entity_poly.entity_id
_entity_poly.type
_entity_poly.pdbx_seq_one_letter_code
_entity_poly.pdbx_strand_id
1 'polypeptide(L)'
;MKNIIACIDGSTFTFATCEASAWVAKKVDAPLVLLHALDKTMRPVVSELSGQIGLGSQEELLSELADLDEARSKIALKHGNKLLEEAKTWASKEGVSDVRKLQRHGNLLDSLIDLENEIRVLVIGKSGEESSINKTIGSQLESVIRSISAHILVVSEPFAVPNSYLIAFDGSPTSHKLIEKAMKTPLLVGLECHLVMVDDSGNKSAEFEQAATQLRDAGLSVNESILAGSVDEALLTYQQQHQIGLFVMGAYGHSKLRQFFVGSNTTEVLAKSKVPILVIR
;
A
#
# COMPACT_ATOMS: atom_id res chain seq x y z
N MET A 1 -6.64 -20.25 -3.58
CA MET A 1 -5.68 -19.65 -4.54
C MET A 1 -5.35 -18.26 -4.02
N LYS A 2 -4.09 -17.84 -4.04
CA LYS A 2 -3.73 -16.49 -3.59
C LYS A 2 -3.75 -15.52 -4.78
N ASN A 3 -4.35 -14.36 -4.58
CA ASN A 3 -4.64 -13.34 -5.59
C ASN A 3 -3.82 -12.08 -5.33
N ILE A 4 -3.59 -11.29 -6.39
CA ILE A 4 -3.21 -9.89 -6.24
C ILE A 4 -4.50 -9.11 -6.02
N ILE A 5 -4.62 -8.39 -4.91
CA ILE A 5 -5.79 -7.53 -4.66
C ILE A 5 -5.36 -6.09 -4.84
N ALA A 6 -6.03 -5.36 -5.73
CA ALA A 6 -5.78 -3.94 -5.96
C ALA A 6 -6.96 -3.10 -5.49
N CYS A 7 -6.73 -2.20 -4.55
CA CYS A 7 -7.76 -1.31 -4.02
C CYS A 7 -7.89 -0.07 -4.90
N ILE A 8 -9.05 0.12 -5.51
CA ILE A 8 -9.36 1.30 -6.31
C ILE A 8 -10.51 2.07 -5.67
N ASP A 9 -10.41 3.40 -5.67
CA ASP A 9 -11.39 4.29 -5.04
C ASP A 9 -11.87 5.41 -5.98
N GLY A 10 -11.32 5.51 -7.19
CA GLY A 10 -11.65 6.59 -8.13
C GLY A 10 -10.83 7.86 -7.88
N SER A 11 -9.89 7.84 -6.94
CA SER A 11 -8.89 8.90 -6.75
C SER A 11 -7.87 8.94 -7.89
N THR A 12 -7.01 9.95 -7.90
CA THR A 12 -5.94 10.11 -8.91
C THR A 12 -5.00 8.90 -8.96
N PHE A 13 -4.83 8.19 -7.85
CA PHE A 13 -3.99 6.99 -7.76
C PHE A 13 -4.61 5.75 -8.42
N THR A 14 -5.88 5.77 -8.82
CA THR A 14 -6.56 4.59 -9.37
C THR A 14 -5.83 4.03 -10.59
N PHE A 15 -5.42 4.91 -11.51
CA PHE A 15 -4.74 4.48 -12.72
C PHE A 15 -3.36 3.88 -12.41
N ALA A 16 -2.55 4.59 -11.62
CA ALA A 16 -1.24 4.10 -11.16
C ALA A 16 -1.36 2.76 -10.41
N THR A 17 -2.40 2.58 -9.62
CA THR A 17 -2.69 1.32 -8.89
C THR A 17 -3.04 0.19 -9.86
N CYS A 18 -3.80 0.47 -10.92
CA CYS A 18 -4.08 -0.49 -11.98
C CYS A 18 -2.78 -0.88 -12.71
N GLU A 19 -1.92 0.08 -13.06
CA GLU A 19 -0.62 -0.20 -13.69
C GLU A 19 0.29 -1.06 -12.81
N ALA A 20 0.45 -0.67 -11.56
CA ALA A 20 1.25 -1.41 -10.60
C ALA A 20 0.72 -2.83 -10.38
N SER A 21 -0.60 -2.99 -10.23
CA SER A 21 -1.20 -4.31 -10.00
C SER A 21 -1.14 -5.22 -11.21
N ALA A 22 -1.26 -4.69 -12.44
CA ALA A 22 -1.04 -5.45 -13.66
C ALA A 22 0.41 -5.91 -13.79
N TRP A 23 1.39 -5.06 -13.46
CA TRP A 23 2.80 -5.44 -13.39
C TRP A 23 3.05 -6.55 -12.37
N VAL A 24 2.52 -6.41 -11.15
CA VAL A 24 2.64 -7.43 -10.09
C VAL A 24 2.01 -8.75 -10.53
N ALA A 25 0.79 -8.73 -11.08
CA ALA A 25 0.07 -9.92 -11.52
C ALA A 25 0.87 -10.71 -12.57
N LYS A 26 1.48 -10.01 -13.54
CA LYS A 26 2.35 -10.62 -14.57
C LYS A 26 3.64 -11.19 -13.98
N LYS A 27 4.32 -10.45 -13.12
CA LYS A 27 5.59 -10.88 -12.50
C LYS A 27 5.43 -12.10 -11.60
N VAL A 28 4.29 -12.20 -10.93
CA VAL A 28 4.03 -13.19 -9.87
C VAL A 28 3.15 -14.35 -10.38
N ASP A 29 2.65 -14.25 -11.61
CA ASP A 29 1.73 -15.19 -12.26
C ASP A 29 0.54 -15.55 -11.35
N ALA A 30 -0.23 -14.53 -10.99
CA ALA A 30 -1.37 -14.66 -10.09
C ALA A 30 -2.59 -13.87 -10.58
N PRO A 31 -3.83 -14.34 -10.32
CA PRO A 31 -5.04 -13.61 -10.66
C PRO A 31 -5.10 -12.23 -10.01
N LEU A 32 -5.65 -11.25 -10.73
CA LEU A 32 -5.87 -9.89 -10.25
C LEU A 32 -7.33 -9.70 -9.84
N VAL A 33 -7.55 -9.28 -8.60
CA VAL A 33 -8.85 -8.87 -8.08
C VAL A 33 -8.83 -7.35 -7.88
N LEU A 34 -9.64 -6.64 -8.64
CA LEU A 34 -9.88 -5.21 -8.44
C LEU A 34 -10.96 -5.07 -7.36
N LEU A 35 -10.61 -4.44 -6.24
CA LEU A 35 -11.48 -4.25 -5.08
C LEU A 35 -11.87 -2.77 -4.98
N HIS A 36 -13.17 -2.50 -4.85
CA HIS A 36 -13.70 -1.20 -4.48
C HIS A 36 -14.60 -1.34 -3.25
N ALA A 37 -14.28 -0.60 -2.19
CA ALA A 37 -15.06 -0.58 -0.95
C ALA A 37 -15.89 0.71 -0.90
N LEU A 38 -17.19 0.56 -0.64
CA LEU A 38 -18.13 1.68 -0.48
C LEU A 38 -18.29 1.99 1.00
N ASP A 39 -17.57 2.99 1.48
CA ASP A 39 -17.70 3.46 2.86
C ASP A 39 -18.99 4.26 3.06
N LYS A 40 -19.60 4.16 4.25
CA LYS A 40 -20.85 4.82 4.64
C LYS A 40 -20.61 6.06 5.52
N THR A 41 -19.42 6.62 5.49
CA THR A 41 -18.94 7.64 6.44
C THR A 41 -19.45 9.05 6.13
N MET A 42 -20.77 9.25 6.12
CA MET A 42 -21.33 10.58 6.39
C MET A 42 -22.76 10.43 6.93
N ARG A 43 -22.88 9.93 8.16
CA ARG A 43 -24.09 10.17 8.95
C ARG A 43 -23.94 11.54 9.60
N PRO A 44 -24.77 12.54 9.27
CA PRO A 44 -24.84 13.72 10.12
C PRO A 44 -25.26 13.25 11.51
N VAL A 45 -24.42 13.52 12.51
CA VAL A 45 -24.79 13.32 13.91
C VAL A 45 -25.91 14.32 14.18
N VAL A 46 -27.16 13.85 14.18
CA VAL A 46 -28.28 14.64 14.68
C VAL A 46 -28.01 14.82 16.17
N SER A 47 -27.61 16.03 16.56
CA SER A 47 -27.33 16.34 17.96
C SER A 47 -28.57 16.05 18.79
N GLU A 48 -28.43 15.22 19.83
CA GLU A 48 -29.45 15.05 20.86
C GLU A 48 -29.57 16.35 21.67
N LEU A 49 -30.26 17.34 21.12
CA LEU A 49 -30.82 18.43 21.90
C LEU A 49 -32.18 17.94 22.41
N SER A 50 -32.13 17.22 23.53
CA SER A 50 -33.31 16.71 24.20
C SER A 50 -34.26 17.87 24.57
N GLY A 51 -35.44 17.91 23.95
CA GLY A 51 -36.66 18.26 24.68
C GLY A 51 -37.52 19.45 24.24
N GLN A 52 -37.29 20.11 23.09
CA GLN A 52 -38.17 21.24 22.69
C GLN A 52 -38.61 21.31 21.22
N ILE A 53 -38.19 20.38 20.36
CA ILE A 53 -38.60 20.38 18.94
C ILE A 53 -39.47 19.14 18.68
N GLY A 54 -40.65 19.36 18.10
CA GLY A 54 -41.75 18.39 18.03
C GLY A 54 -41.35 17.07 17.37
N LEU A 55 -41.74 15.97 18.03
CA LEU A 55 -41.48 14.57 17.66
C LEU A 55 -41.73 14.25 16.17
N GLY A 56 -42.74 14.87 15.53
CA GLY A 56 -43.05 14.64 14.11
C GLY A 56 -42.03 15.21 13.12
N SER A 57 -41.39 16.34 13.45
CA SER A 57 -40.39 16.97 12.55
C SER A 57 -39.07 16.20 12.49
N GLN A 58 -38.72 15.48 13.58
CA GLN A 58 -37.52 14.67 13.63
C GLN A 58 -37.70 13.33 12.88
N GLU A 59 -38.87 12.69 13.00
CA GLU A 59 -39.19 11.48 12.23
C GLU A 59 -39.22 11.76 10.72
N GLU A 60 -39.78 12.90 10.31
CA GLU A 60 -39.80 13.33 8.90
C GLU A 60 -38.38 13.58 8.37
N LEU A 61 -37.54 14.31 9.11
CA LEU A 61 -36.12 14.52 8.75
C LEU A 61 -35.32 13.23 8.69
N LEU A 62 -35.54 12.29 9.62
CA LEU A 62 -34.88 10.98 9.59
C LEU A 62 -35.31 10.15 8.38
N SER A 63 -36.58 10.23 7.99
CA SER A 63 -37.08 9.60 6.76
C SER A 63 -36.43 10.21 5.51
N GLU A 64 -36.38 11.54 5.42
CA GLU A 64 -35.72 12.23 4.31
C GLU A 64 -34.23 11.87 4.21
N LEU A 65 -33.52 11.81 5.35
CA LEU A 65 -32.13 11.37 5.40
C LEU A 65 -31.97 9.92 4.95
N ALA A 66 -32.87 9.03 5.34
CA ALA A 66 -32.84 7.63 4.92
C ALA A 66 -33.05 7.48 3.40
N ASP A 67 -34.01 8.22 2.82
CA ASP A 67 -34.27 8.23 1.38
C ASP A 67 -33.06 8.80 0.60
N LEU A 68 -32.45 9.87 1.11
CA LEU A 68 -31.22 10.44 0.55
C LEU A 68 -30.05 9.44 0.62
N ASP A 69 -29.88 8.74 1.73
CA ASP A 69 -28.83 7.74 1.90
C ASP A 69 -29.03 6.55 0.95
N GLU A 70 -30.28 6.11 0.74
CA GLU A 70 -30.60 5.06 -0.23
C GLU A 70 -30.27 5.52 -1.66
N ALA A 71 -30.70 6.72 -2.04
CA ALA A 71 -30.42 7.30 -3.36
C ALA A 71 -28.91 7.44 -3.60
N ARG A 72 -28.16 7.97 -2.62
CA ARG A 72 -26.70 8.08 -2.66
C ARG A 72 -26.02 6.72 -2.79
N SER A 73 -26.46 5.74 -2.00
CA SER A 73 -25.92 4.37 -2.05
C SER A 73 -26.12 3.73 -3.43
N LYS A 74 -27.29 3.92 -4.05
CA LYS A 74 -27.58 3.42 -5.41
C LYS A 74 -26.66 4.06 -6.46
N ILE A 75 -26.38 5.35 -6.34
CA ILE A 75 -25.47 6.06 -7.26
C ILE A 75 -24.03 5.57 -7.05
N ALA A 76 -23.57 5.47 -5.80
CA ALA A 76 -22.22 5.01 -5.47
C ALA A 76 -21.97 3.57 -5.96
N LEU A 77 -22.94 2.67 -5.79
CA LEU A 77 -22.93 1.32 -6.36
C LEU A 77 -22.74 1.31 -7.88
N LYS A 78 -23.51 2.13 -8.61
CA LYS A 78 -23.40 2.23 -10.07
C LYS A 78 -22.04 2.79 -10.48
N HIS A 79 -21.57 3.83 -9.79
CA HIS A 79 -20.28 4.46 -10.04
C HIS A 79 -19.12 3.47 -9.81
N GLY A 80 -19.07 2.83 -8.65
CA GLY A 80 -18.05 1.84 -8.32
C GLY A 80 -18.04 0.66 -9.27
N ASN A 81 -19.20 0.22 -9.77
CA ASN A 81 -19.26 -0.86 -10.76
C ASN A 81 -18.67 -0.42 -12.10
N LYS A 82 -18.98 0.80 -12.54
CA LYS A 82 -18.40 1.37 -13.76
C LYS A 82 -16.88 1.51 -13.65
N LEU A 83 -16.40 2.04 -12.52
CA LEU A 83 -14.97 2.15 -12.22
C LEU A 83 -14.25 0.79 -12.33
N LEU A 84 -14.82 -0.24 -11.70
CA LEU A 84 -14.27 -1.61 -11.75
C LEU A 84 -14.28 -2.20 -13.16
N GLU A 85 -15.30 -1.90 -13.97
CA GLU A 85 -15.35 -2.35 -15.37
C GLU A 85 -14.30 -1.68 -16.25
N GLU A 86 -14.11 -0.37 -16.10
CA GLU A 86 -13.09 0.38 -16.82
C GLU A 86 -11.68 -0.12 -16.45
N ALA A 87 -11.40 -0.28 -15.16
CA ALA A 87 -10.15 -0.83 -14.66
C ALA A 87 -9.91 -2.27 -15.14
N LYS A 88 -10.94 -3.12 -15.12
CA LYS A 88 -10.86 -4.50 -15.64
C LYS A 88 -10.54 -4.52 -17.13
N THR A 89 -11.24 -3.71 -17.90
CA THR A 89 -11.05 -3.60 -19.35
C THR A 89 -9.63 -3.16 -19.68
N TRP A 90 -9.12 -2.18 -18.93
CA TRP A 90 -7.75 -1.71 -19.05
C TRP A 90 -6.73 -2.82 -18.71
N ALA A 91 -6.84 -3.46 -17.54
CA ALA A 91 -5.90 -4.50 -17.12
C ALA A 91 -5.90 -5.73 -18.05
N SER A 92 -7.07 -6.06 -18.63
CA SER A 92 -7.18 -7.14 -19.62
C SER A 92 -6.48 -6.78 -20.93
N LYS A 93 -6.57 -5.52 -21.39
CA LYS A 93 -5.84 -5.02 -22.58
C LYS A 93 -4.33 -5.05 -22.39
N GLU A 94 -3.88 -4.78 -21.16
CA GLU A 94 -2.47 -4.93 -20.79
C GLU A 94 -2.00 -6.39 -20.77
N GLY A 95 -2.89 -7.38 -20.92
CA GLY A 95 -2.53 -8.79 -21.01
C GLY A 95 -2.51 -9.55 -19.68
N VAL A 96 -3.22 -9.05 -18.66
CA VAL A 96 -3.50 -9.85 -17.45
C VAL A 96 -4.59 -10.88 -17.76
N SER A 97 -4.31 -12.17 -17.50
CA SER A 97 -5.13 -13.30 -17.95
C SER A 97 -6.42 -13.52 -17.14
N ASP A 98 -6.38 -13.34 -15.81
CA ASP A 98 -7.54 -13.49 -14.91
C ASP A 98 -7.74 -12.21 -14.10
N VAL A 99 -8.67 -11.38 -14.56
CA VAL A 99 -9.07 -10.13 -13.87
C VAL A 99 -10.51 -10.24 -13.37
N ARG A 100 -10.67 -10.13 -12.06
CA ARG A 100 -11.95 -10.19 -11.35
C ARG A 100 -12.27 -8.85 -10.72
N LYS A 101 -13.56 -8.57 -10.58
CA LYS A 101 -14.07 -7.39 -9.89
C LYS A 101 -14.68 -7.81 -8.57
N LEU A 102 -14.42 -7.05 -7.52
CA LEU A 102 -15.02 -7.25 -6.22
C LEU A 102 -15.47 -5.89 -5.68
N GLN A 103 -16.78 -5.75 -5.48
CA GLN A 103 -17.35 -4.58 -4.82
C GLN A 103 -17.81 -4.99 -3.42
N ARG A 104 -17.40 -4.24 -2.41
CA ARG A 104 -17.76 -4.49 -1.01
C ARG A 104 -18.47 -3.28 -0.41
N HIS A 105 -19.37 -3.55 0.50
CA HIS A 105 -20.02 -2.53 1.31
C HIS A 105 -19.33 -2.45 2.68
N GLY A 106 -19.06 -1.23 3.13
CA GLY A 106 -18.43 -0.97 4.43
C GLY A 106 -16.96 -0.59 4.32
N ASN A 107 -16.28 -0.61 5.46
CA ASN A 107 -14.90 -0.16 5.58
C ASN A 107 -13.95 -1.05 4.75
N LEU A 108 -13.00 -0.40 4.08
CA LEU A 108 -11.96 -1.08 3.30
C LEU A 108 -11.14 -2.05 4.16
N LEU A 109 -10.78 -1.66 5.37
CA LEU A 109 -9.96 -2.47 6.27
C LEU A 109 -10.65 -3.79 6.63
N ASP A 110 -11.93 -3.74 7.01
CA ASP A 110 -12.70 -4.94 7.36
C ASP A 110 -12.80 -5.87 6.15
N SER A 111 -13.07 -5.32 4.97
CA SER A 111 -13.11 -6.07 3.71
C SER A 111 -11.78 -6.76 3.38
N LEU A 112 -10.65 -6.11 3.68
CA LEU A 112 -9.32 -6.68 3.45
C LEU A 112 -8.96 -7.75 4.47
N ILE A 113 -9.40 -7.61 5.73
CA ILE A 113 -9.22 -8.63 6.77
C ILE A 113 -9.97 -9.91 6.38
N ASP A 114 -11.22 -9.79 5.91
CA ASP A 114 -12.02 -10.93 5.44
C ASP A 114 -11.35 -11.69 4.29
N LEU A 115 -10.59 -10.97 3.45
CA LEU A 115 -9.89 -11.52 2.27
C LEU A 115 -8.43 -11.89 2.55
N GLU A 116 -7.89 -11.68 3.74
CA GLU A 116 -6.45 -11.74 4.03
C GLU A 116 -5.80 -13.05 3.57
N ASN A 117 -6.48 -14.18 3.81
CA ASN A 117 -5.99 -15.52 3.45
C ASN A 117 -5.91 -15.74 1.93
N GLU A 118 -6.64 -14.94 1.15
CA GLU A 118 -6.61 -14.92 -0.30
C GLU A 118 -5.57 -13.94 -0.86
N ILE A 119 -4.99 -13.05 -0.05
CA ILE A 119 -4.04 -12.04 -0.53
C ILE A 119 -2.63 -12.63 -0.67
N ARG A 120 -2.06 -12.55 -1.88
CA ARG A 120 -0.63 -12.74 -2.13
C ARG A 120 0.12 -11.42 -2.00
N VAL A 121 -0.36 -10.41 -2.71
CA VAL A 121 0.12 -9.03 -2.65
C VAL A 121 -1.10 -8.11 -2.68
N LEU A 122 -1.16 -7.19 -1.73
CA LEU A 122 -2.12 -6.09 -1.72
C LEU A 122 -1.50 -4.90 -2.43
N VAL A 123 -2.21 -4.27 -3.36
CA VAL A 123 -1.78 -3.06 -4.06
C VAL A 123 -2.74 -1.94 -3.69
N ILE A 124 -2.22 -0.84 -3.16
CA ILE A 124 -3.03 0.26 -2.65
C ILE A 124 -2.33 1.60 -2.94
N GLY A 125 -3.10 2.62 -3.31
CA GLY A 125 -2.58 3.98 -3.46
C GLY A 125 -2.05 4.54 -2.13
N LYS A 126 -1.02 5.37 -2.21
CA LYS A 126 -0.44 6.09 -1.05
C LYS A 126 -1.44 7.01 -0.35
N SER A 127 -2.39 7.55 -1.12
CA SER A 127 -3.46 8.41 -0.67
C SER A 127 -4.73 8.05 -1.44
N GLY A 128 -5.89 8.31 -0.83
CA GLY A 128 -7.20 8.07 -1.45
C GLY A 128 -8.06 9.33 -1.53
N GLU A 129 -9.32 9.16 -1.90
CA GLU A 129 -10.32 10.23 -2.09
C GLU A 129 -10.39 11.23 -0.89
N GLU A 130 -10.24 10.72 0.34
CA GLU A 130 -10.29 11.51 1.59
C GLU A 130 -9.04 12.34 1.89
N SER A 131 -7.91 12.11 1.21
CA SER A 131 -6.62 12.79 1.50
C SER A 131 -6.43 14.11 0.75
N SER A 132 -7.43 14.56 0.01
CA SER A 132 -7.38 15.77 -0.83
C SER A 132 -7.12 17.08 -0.06
N ILE A 133 -7.21 17.08 1.28
CA ILE A 133 -7.12 18.28 2.12
C ILE A 133 -5.82 18.35 2.93
N ASN A 134 -5.15 17.23 3.22
CA ASN A 134 -3.89 17.21 3.96
C ASN A 134 -2.93 16.18 3.35
N LYS A 135 -1.71 16.62 2.97
CA LYS A 135 -0.62 15.80 2.38
C LYS A 135 -0.01 14.76 3.36
N THR A 136 -0.82 14.22 4.27
CA THR A 136 -0.42 13.17 5.20
C THR A 136 -0.77 11.82 4.57
N ILE A 137 0.03 10.79 4.87
CA ILE A 137 -0.36 9.39 4.62
C ILE A 137 -1.78 9.20 5.18
N GLY A 138 -2.68 8.58 4.40
CA GLY A 138 -4.03 8.31 4.87
C GLY A 138 -4.00 7.43 6.12
N SER A 139 -4.74 7.82 7.17
CA SER A 139 -4.91 7.00 8.39
C SER A 139 -5.43 5.58 8.07
N GLN A 140 -6.16 5.44 6.97
CA GLN A 140 -6.57 4.15 6.42
C GLN A 140 -5.38 3.31 5.93
N LEU A 141 -4.41 3.88 5.21
CA LEU A 141 -3.24 3.16 4.71
C LEU A 141 -2.35 2.64 5.84
N GLU A 142 -2.07 3.46 6.86
CA GLU A 142 -1.32 3.01 8.04
C GLU A 142 -2.03 1.85 8.76
N SER A 143 -3.36 1.93 8.87
CA SER A 143 -4.18 0.88 9.48
C SER A 143 -4.16 -0.41 8.66
N VAL A 144 -4.22 -0.32 7.33
CA VAL A 144 -4.09 -1.45 6.41
C VAL A 144 -2.71 -2.08 6.51
N ILE A 145 -1.65 -1.27 6.43
CA ILE A 145 -0.28 -1.75 6.61
C ILE A 145 -0.16 -2.46 7.94
N ARG A 146 -0.69 -1.92 9.04
CA ARG A 146 -0.60 -2.56 10.35
C ARG A 146 -1.34 -3.90 10.44
N SER A 147 -2.55 -3.98 9.90
CA SER A 147 -3.45 -5.12 10.13
C SER A 147 -3.26 -6.28 9.15
N ILE A 148 -2.82 -6.02 7.91
CA ILE A 148 -2.73 -7.05 6.86
C ILE A 148 -1.37 -7.73 6.86
N SER A 149 -1.33 -9.05 7.01
CA SER A 149 -0.10 -9.85 7.11
C SER A 149 0.47 -10.26 5.74
N ALA A 150 -0.21 -9.95 4.64
CA ALA A 150 0.30 -10.16 3.29
C ALA A 150 1.24 -9.02 2.84
N HIS A 151 2.05 -9.25 1.81
CA HIS A 151 2.90 -8.20 1.23
C HIS A 151 2.04 -7.06 0.67
N ILE A 152 2.49 -5.82 0.83
CA ILE A 152 1.72 -4.63 0.43
C ILE A 152 2.59 -3.76 -0.47
N LEU A 153 2.12 -3.48 -1.67
CA LEU A 153 2.70 -2.49 -2.57
C LEU A 153 1.91 -1.18 -2.45
N VAL A 154 2.54 -0.19 -1.84
CA VAL A 154 2.01 1.16 -1.75
C VAL A 154 2.43 1.92 -3.01
N VAL A 155 1.44 2.39 -3.78
CA VAL A 155 1.66 2.98 -5.09
C VAL A 155 1.68 4.50 -4.98
N SER A 156 2.70 5.10 -5.59
CA SER A 156 2.82 6.54 -5.80
C SER A 156 2.47 6.89 -7.25
N GLU A 157 2.03 8.12 -7.49
CA GLU A 157 1.71 8.64 -8.83
C GLU A 157 2.82 9.61 -9.29
N PRO A 158 3.30 9.53 -10.54
CA PRO A 158 3.01 8.51 -11.55
C PRO A 158 3.69 7.16 -11.25
N PHE A 159 3.11 6.05 -11.74
CA PHE A 159 3.75 4.74 -11.66
C PHE A 159 4.61 4.48 -12.90
N ALA A 160 5.80 3.93 -12.68
CA ALA A 160 6.65 3.38 -13.72
C ALA A 160 7.17 2.02 -13.26
N VAL A 161 7.30 1.08 -14.20
CA VAL A 161 7.84 -0.25 -13.90
C VAL A 161 9.28 -0.09 -13.38
N PRO A 162 9.59 -0.57 -12.16
CA PRO A 162 10.92 -0.41 -11.60
C PRO A 162 11.92 -1.32 -12.31
N ASN A 163 13.13 -0.82 -12.55
CA ASN A 163 14.29 -1.61 -13.00
C ASN A 163 15.23 -1.96 -11.85
N SER A 164 15.18 -1.18 -10.77
CA SER A 164 15.98 -1.36 -9.56
C SER A 164 15.15 -1.08 -8.33
N TYR A 165 15.59 -1.61 -7.20
CA TYR A 165 14.96 -1.39 -5.91
C TYR A 165 15.99 -1.14 -4.81
N LEU A 166 15.58 -0.41 -3.77
CA LEU A 166 16.39 -0.09 -2.61
C LEU A 166 15.93 -0.91 -1.40
N ILE A 167 16.86 -1.58 -0.73
CA ILE A 167 16.67 -2.13 0.62
C ILE A 167 17.49 -1.30 1.59
N ALA A 168 16.82 -0.70 2.58
CA ALA A 168 17.49 -0.08 3.70
C ALA A 168 17.84 -1.15 4.75
N PHE A 169 19.09 -1.18 5.19
CA PHE A 169 19.62 -2.14 6.15
C PHE A 169 20.27 -1.43 7.33
N ASP A 170 19.90 -1.82 8.54
CA ASP A 170 20.32 -1.21 9.80
C ASP A 170 20.91 -2.23 10.80
N GLY A 171 21.11 -3.49 10.37
CA GLY A 171 21.57 -4.58 11.24
C GLY A 171 20.53 -5.08 12.26
N SER A 172 19.33 -4.49 12.29
CA SER A 172 18.26 -4.94 13.19
C SER A 172 17.73 -6.33 12.82
N PRO A 173 17.10 -7.05 13.76
CA PRO A 173 16.42 -8.32 13.45
C PRO A 173 15.36 -8.19 12.34
N THR A 174 14.78 -7.00 12.17
CA THR A 174 13.79 -6.73 11.13
C THR A 174 14.44 -6.65 9.75
N SER A 175 15.59 -5.98 9.62
CA SER A 175 16.30 -5.89 8.34
C SER A 175 16.92 -7.24 7.94
N HIS A 176 17.41 -8.05 8.88
CA HIS A 176 17.81 -9.44 8.56
C HIS A 176 16.66 -10.28 8.01
N LYS A 177 15.49 -10.24 8.65
CA LYS A 177 14.30 -10.94 8.14
C LYS A 177 13.84 -10.42 6.78
N LEU A 178 14.00 -9.12 6.54
CA LEU A 178 13.70 -8.52 5.24
C LEU A 178 14.59 -9.11 4.14
N ILE A 179 15.88 -9.28 4.38
CA ILE A 179 16.82 -9.90 3.43
C ILE A 179 16.39 -11.34 3.12
N GLU A 180 16.11 -12.14 4.16
CA GLU A 180 15.64 -13.53 3.99
C GLU A 180 14.37 -13.65 3.14
N LYS A 181 13.44 -12.70 3.30
CA LYS A 181 12.19 -12.67 2.55
C LYS A 181 12.36 -12.09 1.16
N ALA A 182 13.16 -11.05 1.00
CA ALA A 182 13.46 -10.43 -0.29
C ALA A 182 14.04 -11.45 -1.28
N MET A 183 14.94 -12.32 -0.82
CA MET A 183 15.47 -13.43 -1.64
C MET A 183 14.39 -14.38 -2.18
N LYS A 184 13.25 -14.50 -1.47
CA LYS A 184 12.14 -15.40 -1.82
C LYS A 184 10.99 -14.68 -2.52
N THR A 185 11.07 -13.37 -2.70
CA THR A 185 10.00 -12.56 -3.28
C THR A 185 10.14 -12.51 -4.80
N PRO A 186 9.23 -13.14 -5.57
CA PRO A 186 9.36 -13.21 -7.03
C PRO A 186 9.33 -11.84 -7.72
N LEU A 187 8.71 -10.85 -7.08
CA LEU A 187 8.58 -9.48 -7.61
C LEU A 187 9.95 -8.78 -7.77
N LEU A 188 10.96 -9.19 -6.99
CA LEU A 188 12.29 -8.59 -7.00
C LEU A 188 13.24 -9.27 -8.00
N VAL A 189 12.86 -10.42 -8.54
CA VAL A 189 13.70 -11.20 -9.46
C VAL A 189 13.91 -10.43 -10.77
N GLY A 190 15.18 -10.28 -11.16
CA GLY A 190 15.61 -9.57 -12.37
C GLY A 190 15.69 -8.05 -12.22
N LEU A 191 15.50 -7.52 -11.00
CA LEU A 191 15.74 -6.11 -10.69
C LEU A 191 17.11 -5.94 -10.03
N GLU A 192 17.73 -4.79 -10.24
CA GLU A 192 18.98 -4.43 -9.57
C GLU A 192 18.72 -4.01 -8.11
N CYS A 193 19.39 -4.66 -7.17
CA CYS A 193 19.26 -4.39 -5.74
C CYS A 193 20.29 -3.36 -5.31
N HIS A 194 19.83 -2.26 -4.72
CA HIS A 194 20.69 -1.34 -3.96
C HIS A 194 20.50 -1.62 -2.48
N LEU A 195 21.49 -2.24 -1.85
CA LEU A 195 21.55 -2.44 -0.41
C LEU A 195 22.23 -1.22 0.22
N VAL A 196 21.47 -0.46 1.00
CA VAL A 196 21.91 0.82 1.55
C VAL A 196 21.84 0.80 3.07
N MET A 197 22.95 1.19 3.71
CA MET A 197 23.03 1.42 5.14
C MET A 197 23.32 2.90 5.40
N VAL A 198 22.70 3.47 6.42
CA VAL A 198 23.00 4.83 6.88
C VAL A 198 23.71 4.71 8.21
N ASP A 199 25.01 5.00 8.22
CA ASP A 199 25.88 4.91 9.39
C ASP A 199 26.97 5.98 9.28
N ASP A 200 26.97 6.94 10.20
CA ASP A 200 27.93 8.05 10.25
C ASP A 200 29.38 7.59 10.46
N SER A 201 29.59 6.37 10.95
CA SER A 201 30.93 5.79 11.09
C SER A 201 31.57 5.43 9.75
N GLY A 202 30.78 5.29 8.69
CA GLY A 202 31.22 4.92 7.34
C GLY A 202 31.77 3.49 7.22
N ASN A 203 31.76 2.71 8.30
CA ASN A 203 32.28 1.35 8.31
C ASN A 203 31.22 0.35 7.88
N LYS A 204 31.61 -0.61 7.03
CA LYS A 204 30.77 -1.78 6.75
C LYS A 204 30.72 -2.65 7.99
N SER A 205 29.53 -2.78 8.58
CA SER A 205 29.30 -3.78 9.62
C SER A 205 29.41 -5.18 9.03
N ALA A 206 29.86 -6.15 9.83
CA ALA A 206 29.96 -7.54 9.39
C ALA A 206 28.58 -8.07 8.95
N GLU A 207 27.53 -7.61 9.61
CA GLU A 207 26.13 -7.89 9.30
C GLU A 207 25.72 -7.37 7.92
N PHE A 208 26.18 -6.18 7.52
CA PHE A 208 25.89 -5.61 6.20
C PHE A 208 26.59 -6.38 5.08
N GLU A 209 27.86 -6.75 5.28
CA GLU A 209 28.60 -7.56 4.31
C GLU A 209 27.99 -8.96 4.16
N GLN A 210 27.54 -9.55 5.28
CA GLN A 210 26.83 -10.82 5.26
C GLN A 210 25.51 -10.71 4.49
N ALA A 211 24.71 -9.66 4.72
CA ALA A 211 23.45 -9.43 4.01
C ALA A 211 23.67 -9.28 2.49
N ALA A 212 24.70 -8.52 2.09
CA ALA A 212 25.06 -8.37 0.68
C ALA A 212 25.45 -9.71 0.05
N THR A 213 26.23 -10.52 0.77
CA THR A 213 26.65 -11.85 0.32
C THR A 213 25.45 -12.78 0.16
N GLN A 214 24.53 -12.81 1.13
CA GLN A 214 23.30 -13.62 1.05
C GLN A 214 22.45 -13.27 -0.18
N LEU A 215 22.26 -11.98 -0.46
CA LEU A 215 21.51 -11.54 -1.64
C LEU A 215 22.19 -11.97 -2.94
N ARG A 216 23.53 -11.88 -3.02
CA ARG A 216 24.32 -12.33 -4.18
C ARG A 216 24.25 -13.84 -4.38
N ASP A 217 24.35 -14.60 -3.30
CA ASP A 217 24.26 -16.07 -3.33
C ASP A 217 22.87 -16.53 -3.79
N ALA A 218 21.83 -15.72 -3.54
CA ALA A 218 20.48 -15.92 -4.09
C ALA A 218 20.34 -15.51 -5.57
N GLY A 219 21.43 -15.08 -6.22
CA GLY A 219 21.46 -14.71 -7.63
C GLY A 219 20.98 -13.29 -7.94
N LEU A 220 20.89 -12.40 -6.95
CA LEU A 220 20.49 -11.00 -7.14
C LEU A 220 21.73 -10.14 -7.47
N SER A 221 21.56 -9.13 -8.34
CA SER A 221 22.60 -8.12 -8.59
C SER A 221 22.56 -7.09 -7.47
N VAL A 222 23.64 -6.97 -6.68
CA VAL A 222 23.67 -6.13 -5.47
C VAL A 222 24.74 -5.05 -5.54
N ASN A 223 24.29 -3.81 -5.57
CA ASN A 223 25.08 -2.62 -5.30
C ASN A 223 25.01 -2.26 -3.82
N GLU A 224 26.17 -2.17 -3.18
CA GLU A 224 26.28 -1.78 -1.78
C GLU A 224 26.58 -0.28 -1.67
N SER A 225 25.96 0.42 -0.71
CA SER A 225 26.31 1.79 -0.39
C SER A 225 26.12 2.10 1.10
N ILE A 226 27.07 2.82 1.68
CA ILE A 226 26.95 3.39 3.03
C ILE A 226 26.81 4.89 2.87
N LEU A 227 25.79 5.45 3.52
CA LEU A 227 25.51 6.87 3.56
C LEU A 227 25.68 7.39 4.99
N ALA A 228 25.78 8.70 5.13
CA ALA A 228 25.82 9.39 6.41
C ALA A 228 24.67 10.41 6.49
N GLY A 229 24.30 10.82 7.71
CA GLY A 229 23.26 11.81 7.98
C GLY A 229 21.88 11.23 8.30
N SER A 230 20.82 12.02 8.09
CA SER A 230 19.45 11.60 8.39
C SER A 230 19.03 10.45 7.48
N VAL A 231 18.48 9.37 8.07
CA VAL A 231 18.16 8.13 7.35
C VAL A 231 17.16 8.38 6.22
N ASP A 232 16.07 9.08 6.49
CA ASP A 232 15.03 9.35 5.50
C ASP A 232 15.55 10.22 4.35
N GLU A 233 16.25 11.32 4.65
CA GLU A 233 16.82 12.22 3.64
C GLU A 233 17.91 11.53 2.81
N ALA A 234 18.80 10.79 3.44
CA ALA A 234 19.88 10.07 2.77
C ALA A 234 19.32 9.01 1.80
N LEU A 235 18.34 8.22 2.24
CA LEU A 235 17.70 7.19 1.41
C LEU A 235 16.93 7.80 0.23
N LEU A 236 16.17 8.87 0.46
CA LEU A 236 15.44 9.57 -0.60
C LEU A 236 16.41 10.23 -1.60
N THR A 237 17.48 10.86 -1.11
CA THR A 237 18.51 11.47 -1.97
C THR A 237 19.21 10.43 -2.82
N TYR A 238 19.61 9.31 -2.23
CA TYR A 238 20.23 8.21 -2.95
C TYR A 238 19.28 7.58 -3.98
N GLN A 239 18.02 7.35 -3.60
CA GLN A 239 16.99 6.87 -4.53
C GLN A 239 16.87 7.78 -5.75
N GLN A 240 16.85 9.11 -5.55
CA GLN A 240 16.77 10.06 -6.64
C GLN A 240 18.03 10.08 -7.51
N GLN A 241 19.22 10.06 -6.90
CA GLN A 241 20.51 10.07 -7.62
C GLN A 241 20.70 8.84 -8.50
N HIS A 242 20.27 7.68 -8.01
CA HIS A 242 20.39 6.41 -8.72
C HIS A 242 19.11 6.02 -9.50
N GLN A 243 18.11 6.92 -9.54
CA GLN A 243 16.84 6.72 -10.23
C GLN A 243 16.14 5.40 -9.86
N ILE A 244 16.21 5.03 -8.58
CA ILE A 244 15.71 3.73 -8.12
C ILE A 244 14.18 3.73 -8.12
N GLY A 245 13.58 2.74 -8.77
CA GLY A 245 12.14 2.74 -9.06
C GLY A 245 11.25 2.14 -7.97
N LEU A 246 11.82 1.55 -6.91
CA LEU A 246 11.07 0.86 -5.87
C LEU A 246 11.82 0.90 -4.53
N PHE A 247 11.13 1.22 -3.44
CA PHE A 247 11.66 0.90 -2.10
C PHE A 247 11.15 -0.46 -1.64
N VAL A 248 11.98 -1.20 -0.93
CA VAL A 248 11.63 -2.46 -0.27
C VAL A 248 11.91 -2.30 1.23
N MET A 249 10.87 -2.51 2.02
CA MET A 249 10.90 -2.29 3.47
C MET A 249 10.33 -3.49 4.21
N GLY A 250 10.87 -3.76 5.39
CA GLY A 250 10.33 -4.75 6.30
C GLY A 250 9.21 -4.15 7.13
N ALA A 251 8.11 -4.86 7.26
CA ALA A 251 7.12 -4.57 8.29
C ALA A 251 7.48 -5.29 9.59
N TYR A 252 7.22 -4.63 10.72
CA TYR A 252 7.42 -5.23 12.04
C TYR A 252 6.44 -6.38 12.30
N GLY A 253 6.97 -7.52 12.79
CA GLY A 253 6.19 -8.69 13.19
C GLY A 253 6.17 -8.91 14.72
N HIS A 254 4.98 -9.22 15.24
CA HIS A 254 4.65 -9.90 16.53
C HIS A 254 5.30 -9.45 17.86
N SER A 255 5.76 -8.22 18.03
CA SER A 255 6.07 -7.70 19.38
C SER A 255 4.87 -7.00 20.03
N LYS A 256 4.72 -7.18 21.34
CA LYS A 256 3.66 -6.60 22.21
C LYS A 256 3.61 -5.06 22.23
N LEU A 257 4.54 -4.40 21.52
CA LEU A 257 4.59 -2.96 21.28
C LEU A 257 3.88 -2.59 19.96
N ARG A 258 2.61 -2.99 19.81
CA ARG A 258 1.74 -2.60 18.67
C ARG A 258 1.37 -1.10 18.63
N GLN A 259 1.87 -0.31 19.57
CA GLN A 259 1.44 1.08 19.79
C GLN A 259 2.35 2.14 19.15
N PHE A 260 3.54 1.78 18.69
CA PHE A 260 4.44 2.71 18.00
C PHE A 260 4.69 2.25 16.57
N PHE A 261 4.22 3.10 15.67
CA PHE A 261 4.55 3.29 14.26
C PHE A 261 5.59 2.34 13.65
N VAL A 262 5.28 1.91 12.41
CA VAL A 262 6.25 1.77 11.31
C VAL A 262 7.38 2.76 11.59
N GLY A 263 8.59 2.30 11.98
CA GLY A 263 9.60 3.16 12.62
C GLY A 263 9.72 4.53 11.95
N SER A 264 9.99 5.60 12.72
CA SER A 264 9.86 7.00 12.25
C SER A 264 10.41 7.24 10.84
N ASN A 265 11.57 6.69 10.53
CA ASN A 265 12.20 6.76 9.21
C ASN A 265 11.37 6.10 8.09
N THR A 266 10.78 4.94 8.35
CA THR A 266 9.91 4.24 7.40
C THR A 266 8.62 5.02 7.14
N THR A 267 8.04 5.66 8.16
CA THR A 267 6.86 6.54 7.99
C THR A 267 7.23 7.77 7.17
N GLU A 268 8.38 8.41 7.45
CA GLU A 268 8.86 9.56 6.68
C GLU A 268 9.15 9.20 5.21
N VAL A 269 9.79 8.05 4.94
CA VAL A 269 10.01 7.59 3.56
C VAL A 269 8.69 7.23 2.88
N LEU A 270 7.74 6.58 3.56
CA LEU A 270 6.39 6.37 3.04
C LEU A 270 5.71 7.70 2.67
N ALA A 271 5.86 8.72 3.50
CA ALA A 271 5.24 10.04 3.31
C ALA A 271 5.90 10.85 2.20
N LYS A 272 7.23 10.77 2.04
CA LYS A 272 8.00 11.59 1.09
C LYS A 272 8.32 10.90 -0.23
N SER A 273 8.33 9.57 -0.29
CA SER A 273 8.66 8.82 -1.51
C SER A 273 7.70 9.15 -2.64
N LYS A 274 8.28 9.31 -3.84
CA LYS A 274 7.57 9.47 -5.11
C LYS A 274 7.54 8.19 -5.94
N VAL A 275 8.24 7.14 -5.47
CA VAL A 275 8.24 5.82 -6.09
C VAL A 275 7.41 4.85 -5.23
N PRO A 276 6.94 3.73 -5.81
CA PRO A 276 6.27 2.70 -5.06
C PRO A 276 7.11 2.14 -3.92
N ILE A 277 6.43 1.61 -2.90
CA ILE A 277 7.05 1.01 -1.72
C ILE A 277 6.45 -0.37 -1.49
N LEU A 278 7.29 -1.40 -1.59
CA LEU A 278 6.94 -2.77 -1.24
C LEU A 278 7.25 -3.02 0.24
N VAL A 279 6.19 -3.19 1.02
CA VAL A 279 6.26 -3.61 2.41
C VAL A 279 6.16 -5.14 2.45
N ILE A 280 7.28 -5.77 2.85
CA ILE A 280 7.38 -7.22 2.98
C ILE A 280 7.04 -7.60 4.43
N ARG A 281 6.11 -8.55 4.56
CA ARG A 281 5.59 -9.09 5.82
C ARG A 281 6.21 -10.39 6.18
#